data_AF-A0A7X6ZS47-F1
#
_entry.id   AF-A0A7X6ZS47-F1
#
_cell.length_a   1.000
_cell.length_b   1.000
_cell.length_c   1.000
_cell.angle_alpha   90.00
_cell.angle_beta   90.00
_cell.angle_gamma   90.00
#
_symmetry.space_group_name_H-M   'P 1'
#
loop_
_entity.id
_entity.type
_entity.pdbx_description
1 polymer ?
#
loop_
_entity_poly.entity_id
_entity_poly.type
_entity_poly.pdbx_seq_one_letter_code
_entity_poly.pdbx_strand_id
1 'polypeptide(L)'
;LRYCVPADRRYFDEEYTNAPRRRRDAVPAEGRVHHRLLSRILAIPARHGADFAIVWSKEELVSAGIDTKPHLPDTQSAVTFGLTAPASIMRGQLVNCAHYIIRQTAYDAVRELERAGYTAVSKSGIDEELLEKSITGLPDGRVLITGTLLTEAQLDPTPKNVVLPSDSKSAPDGDFNTELIELLKQQGAVTIGVSPAGRIDKIVEQLRPDFDGQKQFTFKDKAGAFRQPEPVVSETERRLKNTTDYLPDARSVVVFALPMAKATVENTIRHDAEAVGPLSFAQYESINTLGRILRRAIALCERHGVKANWSFDLIGSASTVANPRGQQPDLFSNRFAAWASGLARIGKGGFPVNPEYGTRLRYASLIINRELPADKPLDNWRTELCDNCERCIESCSVSAFLGEINFEHDGVSDSFRLIEPARCDWAKRFSLIAEEGTAYTGWSLNVPAPEKITGENLADALSQHPAIEKLRPCNFDACILACPYTRSQEE
;
A
#
# COMPACT_ATOMS: atom_id res chain seq x y z
N LEU A 1 23.16 5.54 10.06
CA LEU A 1 24.21 5.43 9.00
C LEU A 1 25.01 6.71 8.76
N ARG A 2 24.69 7.86 9.41
CA ARG A 2 25.38 9.16 9.22
C ARG A 2 26.92 9.11 9.35
N TYR A 3 27.46 8.19 10.17
CA TYR A 3 28.90 8.04 10.42
C TYR A 3 29.52 6.78 9.76
N CYS A 4 28.73 6.00 9.03
CA CYS A 4 29.14 4.71 8.46
C CYS A 4 29.70 4.86 7.03
N VAL A 5 30.78 5.62 6.88
CA VAL A 5 31.52 5.75 5.60
C VAL A 5 32.82 4.93 5.71
N PRO A 6 33.30 4.20 4.69
CA PRO A 6 34.62 3.55 4.75
C PRO A 6 35.76 4.58 4.93
N ALA A 7 36.75 4.29 5.78
CA ALA A 7 37.78 5.27 6.20
C ALA A 7 38.56 5.89 5.02
N ASP A 8 38.92 5.08 4.03
CA ASP A 8 39.57 5.46 2.77
C ASP A 8 38.72 6.43 1.92
N ARG A 9 37.39 6.34 2.05
CA ARG A 9 36.44 7.22 1.34
C ARG A 9 36.03 8.45 2.13
N ARG A 10 36.46 8.64 3.38
CA ARG A 10 36.02 9.77 4.23
C ARG A 10 36.77 11.05 3.91
N TYR A 11 36.04 12.17 3.84
CA TYR A 11 36.58 13.51 4.04
C TYR A 11 35.65 14.30 4.97
N PHE A 12 36.15 15.39 5.53
CA PHE A 12 35.41 16.22 6.48
C PHE A 12 35.24 17.63 5.92
N ASP A 13 34.08 18.18 6.21
CA ASP A 13 33.64 19.51 5.81
C ASP A 13 32.84 20.05 6.99
N GLU A 14 33.56 20.61 7.96
CA GLU A 14 33.03 20.98 9.28
C GLU A 14 32.08 22.18 9.20
N GLU A 15 32.22 23.02 8.17
CA GLU A 15 31.31 24.16 7.92
C GLU A 15 29.92 23.68 7.50
N TYR A 16 29.83 22.51 6.86
CA TYR A 16 28.57 21.94 6.40
C TYR A 16 28.00 20.88 7.36
N THR A 17 28.80 19.92 7.84
CA THR A 17 28.28 18.81 8.65
C THR A 17 29.32 18.23 9.60
N ASN A 18 28.88 17.87 10.80
CA ASN A 18 29.71 17.19 11.81
C ASN A 18 29.94 15.70 11.52
N ALA A 19 29.57 15.21 10.34
CA ALA A 19 29.68 13.81 9.94
C ALA A 19 30.58 13.67 8.72
N PRO A 20 31.32 12.55 8.58
CA PRO A 20 32.19 12.36 7.43
C PRO A 20 31.38 12.32 6.13
N ARG A 21 31.84 13.08 5.13
CA ARG A 21 31.36 12.98 3.75
C ARG A 21 32.08 11.85 3.02
N ARG A 22 31.46 11.34 1.96
CA ARG A 22 32.01 10.25 1.13
C ARG A 22 32.60 10.81 -0.16
N ARG A 23 33.87 10.54 -0.42
CA ARG A 23 34.53 10.75 -1.72
C ARG A 23 33.80 9.94 -2.80
N ARG A 24 33.51 10.58 -3.93
CA ARG A 24 32.82 9.94 -5.07
C ARG A 24 33.80 9.10 -5.87
N ASP A 25 33.27 8.05 -6.50
CA ASP A 25 34.07 7.13 -7.34
C ASP A 25 34.35 7.73 -8.73
N ALA A 26 33.66 8.80 -9.09
CA ALA A 26 33.85 9.56 -10.32
C ALA A 26 34.11 11.03 -10.00
N VAL A 27 34.95 11.66 -10.80
CA VAL A 27 35.13 13.11 -10.80
C VAL A 27 34.14 13.70 -11.80
N PRO A 28 33.33 14.72 -11.40
CA PRO A 28 32.48 15.44 -12.33
C PRO A 28 33.26 15.93 -13.55
N ALA A 29 32.65 15.87 -14.73
CA ALA A 29 33.20 16.55 -15.90
C ALA A 29 33.22 18.07 -15.64
N GLU A 30 34.27 18.77 -16.07
CA GLU A 30 34.32 20.22 -15.97
C GLU A 30 33.23 20.87 -16.83
N GLY A 31 32.55 21.86 -16.25
CA GLY A 31 31.52 22.65 -16.94
C GLY A 31 30.12 22.02 -16.92
N ARG A 32 29.35 22.28 -17.97
CA ARG A 32 27.91 21.95 -18.06
C ARG A 32 27.69 20.43 -18.12
N VAL A 33 26.66 19.97 -17.42
CA VAL A 33 26.29 18.55 -17.40
C VAL A 33 25.93 18.06 -18.81
N HIS A 34 26.49 16.91 -19.20
CA HIS A 34 26.19 16.30 -20.49
C HIS A 34 24.69 15.93 -20.62
N HIS A 35 24.07 16.25 -21.75
CA HIS A 35 22.64 16.05 -22.01
C HIS A 35 22.16 14.62 -21.70
N ARG A 36 23.00 13.61 -21.92
CA ARG A 36 22.71 12.20 -21.58
C ARG A 36 22.36 11.98 -20.11
N LEU A 37 23.05 12.65 -19.17
CA LEU A 37 22.74 12.53 -17.74
C LEU A 37 21.40 13.18 -17.41
N LEU A 38 21.16 14.38 -17.94
CA LEU A 38 19.89 15.07 -17.81
C LEU A 38 18.72 14.22 -18.34
N SER A 39 18.82 13.68 -19.56
CA SER A 39 17.79 12.80 -20.13
C SER A 39 17.55 11.55 -19.28
N ARG A 40 18.59 10.98 -18.66
CA ARG A 40 18.43 9.84 -17.73
C ARG A 40 17.62 10.24 -16.52
N ILE A 41 17.95 11.38 -15.89
CA ILE A 41 17.24 11.91 -14.71
C ILE A 41 15.76 12.18 -15.05
N LEU A 42 15.50 12.87 -16.16
CA LEU A 42 14.14 13.20 -16.61
C LEU A 42 13.31 11.97 -17.01
N ALA A 43 13.93 10.84 -17.30
CA ALA A 43 13.24 9.58 -17.61
C ALA A 43 12.91 8.73 -16.37
N ILE A 44 13.44 9.04 -15.19
CA ILE A 44 13.21 8.28 -13.94
C ILE A 44 11.73 8.29 -13.51
N PRO A 45 10.99 9.41 -13.58
CA PRO A 45 9.57 9.44 -13.20
C PRO A 45 8.74 8.33 -13.85
N ALA A 46 8.87 8.14 -15.16
CA ALA A 46 8.13 7.13 -15.92
C ALA A 46 8.42 5.70 -15.42
N ARG A 47 9.65 5.42 -14.98
CA ARG A 47 10.06 4.11 -14.45
C ARG A 47 9.42 3.78 -13.11
N HIS A 48 9.07 4.79 -12.32
CA HIS A 48 8.42 4.61 -11.01
C HIS A 48 6.91 4.83 -11.06
N GLY A 49 6.39 5.49 -12.11
CA GLY A 49 4.98 5.84 -12.23
C GLY A 49 4.64 7.24 -11.68
N ALA A 50 5.64 8.12 -11.60
CA ALA A 50 5.43 9.56 -11.43
C ALA A 50 5.21 10.24 -12.79
N ASP A 51 4.62 11.44 -12.78
CA ASP A 51 4.10 12.07 -13.99
C ASP A 51 5.11 12.99 -14.67
N PHE A 52 5.96 13.69 -13.90
CA PHE A 52 6.91 14.65 -14.47
C PHE A 52 8.15 14.87 -13.60
N ALA A 53 9.14 15.55 -14.19
CA ALA A 53 10.29 16.14 -13.51
C ALA A 53 10.49 17.58 -13.99
N ILE A 54 10.81 18.49 -13.08
CA ILE A 54 11.14 19.89 -13.35
C ILE A 54 12.54 20.18 -12.81
N VAL A 55 13.40 20.75 -13.63
CA VAL A 55 14.72 21.24 -13.20
C VAL A 55 14.64 22.71 -12.89
N TRP A 56 15.18 23.10 -11.73
CA TRP A 56 15.28 24.48 -11.27
C TRP A 56 16.72 24.96 -11.27
N SER A 57 16.97 26.17 -11.79
CA SER A 57 18.26 26.82 -11.64
C SER A 57 18.45 27.32 -10.20
N LYS A 58 19.70 27.60 -9.83
CA LYS A 58 20.02 28.24 -8.55
C LYS A 58 19.29 29.58 -8.38
N GLU A 59 19.21 30.37 -9.43
CA GLU A 59 18.53 31.67 -9.43
C GLU A 59 17.02 31.53 -9.24
N GLU A 60 16.41 30.51 -9.84
CA GLU A 60 14.99 30.19 -9.63
C GLU A 60 14.71 29.79 -8.17
N LEU A 61 15.59 28.99 -7.55
CA LEU A 61 15.49 28.60 -6.15
C LEU A 61 15.56 29.81 -5.21
N VAL A 62 16.54 30.70 -5.44
CA VAL A 62 16.68 31.96 -4.68
C VAL A 62 15.45 32.84 -4.86
N SER A 63 14.95 32.96 -6.08
CA SER A 63 13.76 33.77 -6.40
C SER A 63 12.49 33.23 -5.74
N ALA A 64 12.38 31.91 -5.59
CA ALA A 64 11.30 31.24 -4.85
C ALA A 64 11.44 31.35 -3.32
N GLY A 65 12.55 31.91 -2.81
CA GLY A 65 12.81 32.06 -1.38
C GLY A 65 13.35 30.80 -0.69
N ILE A 66 13.97 29.88 -1.45
CA ILE A 66 14.50 28.62 -0.91
C ILE A 66 15.97 28.80 -0.53
N ASP A 67 16.26 28.71 0.77
CA ASP A 67 17.63 28.62 1.26
C ASP A 67 18.12 27.16 1.20
N THR A 68 19.01 26.89 0.25
CA THR A 68 19.59 25.56 0.06
C THR A 68 20.85 25.33 0.90
N LYS A 69 21.46 26.38 1.45
CA LYS A 69 22.77 26.27 2.12
C LYS A 69 22.79 25.31 3.30
N PRO A 70 21.78 25.28 4.20
CA PRO A 70 21.76 24.35 5.32
C PRO A 70 21.65 22.88 4.88
N HIS A 71 21.21 22.63 3.65
CA HIS A 71 20.91 21.29 3.15
C HIS A 71 21.96 20.77 2.18
N LEU A 72 22.51 21.64 1.33
CA LEU A 72 23.62 21.37 0.41
C LEU A 72 24.24 22.72 -0.03
N PRO A 73 25.36 23.17 0.59
CA PRO A 73 25.95 24.50 0.38
C PRO A 73 26.23 24.85 -1.08
N ASP A 74 26.75 23.87 -1.83
CA ASP A 74 27.20 24.04 -3.21
C ASP A 74 26.11 23.77 -4.25
N THR A 75 24.83 23.84 -3.85
CA THR A 75 23.70 23.63 -4.76
C THR A 75 23.79 24.55 -5.99
N GLN A 76 23.74 23.93 -7.18
CA GLN A 76 23.69 24.60 -8.49
C GLN A 76 22.33 24.44 -9.17
N SER A 77 21.61 23.36 -8.87
CA SER A 77 20.26 23.14 -9.38
C SER A 77 19.46 22.24 -8.45
N ALA A 78 18.15 22.16 -8.70
CA ALA A 78 17.26 21.20 -8.05
C ALA A 78 16.42 20.46 -9.10
N VAL A 79 15.91 19.29 -8.74
CA VAL A 79 14.97 18.55 -9.56
C VAL A 79 13.76 18.17 -8.72
N THR A 80 12.59 18.71 -9.08
CA THR A 80 11.30 18.35 -8.48
C THR A 80 10.65 17.26 -9.31
N PHE A 81 10.27 16.17 -8.65
CA PHE A 81 9.44 15.13 -9.25
C PHE A 81 8.00 15.31 -8.79
N GLY A 82 7.04 15.14 -9.69
CA GLY A 82 5.63 15.31 -9.39
C GLY A 82 4.79 14.11 -9.79
N LEU A 83 3.81 13.80 -8.95
CA LEU A 83 2.74 12.86 -9.22
C LEU A 83 1.42 13.53 -8.91
N THR A 84 0.49 13.44 -9.84
CA THR A 84 -0.84 14.00 -9.72
C THR A 84 -1.93 12.99 -10.05
N ALA A 85 -3.04 13.10 -9.35
CA ALA A 85 -4.23 12.28 -9.55
C ALA A 85 -5.49 13.05 -9.10
N PRO A 86 -6.69 12.73 -9.62
CA PRO A 86 -7.94 13.33 -9.18
C PRO A 86 -8.10 13.22 -7.65
N ALA A 87 -8.58 14.29 -7.01
CA ALA A 87 -8.72 14.31 -5.56
C ALA A 87 -9.66 13.21 -5.03
N SER A 88 -10.66 12.81 -5.83
CA SER A 88 -11.61 11.75 -5.49
C SER A 88 -10.96 10.38 -5.28
N ILE A 89 -9.83 10.11 -5.93
CA ILE A 89 -9.12 8.83 -5.82
C ILE A 89 -7.89 8.90 -4.90
N MET A 90 -7.37 10.09 -4.61
CA MET A 90 -6.19 10.29 -3.75
C MET A 90 -6.54 10.23 -2.27
N ARG A 91 -6.74 9.01 -1.76
CA ARG A 91 -7.07 8.74 -0.35
C ARG A 91 -6.30 7.54 0.21
N GLY A 92 -6.24 7.42 1.53
CA GLY A 92 -5.70 6.25 2.23
C GLY A 92 -4.35 5.75 1.67
N GLN A 93 -4.28 4.47 1.34
CA GLN A 93 -3.03 3.82 0.91
C GLN A 93 -2.47 4.35 -0.43
N LEU A 94 -3.29 4.90 -1.33
CA LEU A 94 -2.77 5.46 -2.58
C LEU A 94 -1.97 6.76 -2.34
N VAL A 95 -2.32 7.54 -1.30
CA VAL A 95 -1.52 8.72 -0.88
C VAL A 95 -0.15 8.27 -0.37
N ASN A 96 -0.11 7.27 0.51
CA ASN A 96 1.13 6.69 1.01
C ASN A 96 2.00 6.15 -0.13
N CYS A 97 1.37 5.46 -1.10
CA CYS A 97 2.02 4.95 -2.30
C CYS A 97 2.60 6.07 -3.16
N ALA A 98 1.86 7.16 -3.39
CA ALA A 98 2.36 8.29 -4.18
C ALA A 98 3.60 8.95 -3.54
N HIS A 99 3.59 9.17 -2.22
CA HIS A 99 4.80 9.62 -1.52
C HIS A 99 5.96 8.62 -1.62
N TYR A 100 5.67 7.32 -1.63
CA TYR A 100 6.68 6.29 -1.83
C TYR A 100 7.27 6.34 -3.25
N ILE A 101 6.44 6.46 -4.29
CA ILE A 101 6.85 6.61 -5.70
C ILE A 101 7.78 7.81 -5.88
N ILE A 102 7.38 8.98 -5.36
CA ILE A 102 8.19 10.20 -5.46
C ILE A 102 9.52 10.05 -4.74
N ARG A 103 9.52 9.44 -3.55
CA ARG A 103 10.76 9.17 -2.80
C ARG A 103 11.71 8.24 -3.55
N GLN A 104 11.20 7.14 -4.11
CA GLN A 104 12.02 6.21 -4.89
C GLN A 104 12.57 6.87 -6.16
N THR A 105 11.75 7.68 -6.83
CA THR A 105 12.16 8.50 -7.98
C THR A 105 13.35 9.40 -7.61
N ALA A 106 13.24 10.14 -6.50
CA ALA A 106 14.31 11.01 -6.03
C ALA A 106 15.58 10.24 -5.62
N TYR A 107 15.45 9.08 -4.96
CA TYR A 107 16.61 8.24 -4.62
C TYR A 107 17.35 7.71 -5.84
N ASP A 108 16.62 7.28 -6.87
CA ASP A 108 17.25 6.85 -8.12
C ASP A 108 17.93 8.01 -8.84
N ALA A 109 17.32 9.20 -8.84
CA ALA A 109 17.94 10.38 -9.44
C ALA A 109 19.21 10.81 -8.68
N VAL A 110 19.20 10.77 -7.34
CA VAL A 110 20.40 10.99 -6.52
C VAL A 110 21.48 9.97 -6.90
N ARG A 111 21.14 8.68 -6.99
CA ARG A 111 22.10 7.63 -7.37
C ARG A 111 22.70 7.86 -8.75
N GLU A 112 21.92 8.35 -9.70
CA GLU A 112 22.38 8.67 -11.05
C GLU A 112 23.34 9.88 -11.07
N LEU A 113 23.06 10.92 -10.28
CA LEU A 113 23.95 12.07 -10.09
C LEU A 113 25.25 11.67 -9.38
N GLU A 114 25.16 10.85 -8.33
CA GLU A 114 26.32 10.37 -7.57
C GLU A 114 27.24 9.47 -8.40
N ARG A 115 26.68 8.65 -9.29
CA ARG A 115 27.45 7.86 -10.27
C ARG A 115 28.20 8.73 -11.27
N ALA A 116 27.71 9.93 -11.54
CA ALA A 116 28.37 10.92 -12.39
C ALA A 116 29.33 11.84 -11.61
N GLY A 117 29.51 11.61 -10.30
CA GLY A 117 30.45 12.34 -9.46
C GLY A 117 29.87 13.52 -8.68
N TYR A 118 28.60 13.87 -8.88
CA TYR A 118 27.97 15.02 -8.22
C TYR A 118 27.40 14.63 -6.85
N THR A 119 27.49 15.52 -5.85
CA THR A 119 26.68 15.36 -4.63
C THR A 119 25.25 15.78 -4.92
N ALA A 120 24.31 14.97 -4.47
CA ALA A 120 22.90 15.30 -4.45
C ALA A 120 22.28 14.86 -3.12
N VAL A 121 21.27 15.59 -2.67
CA VAL A 121 20.49 15.26 -1.48
C VAL A 121 19.01 15.32 -1.83
N SER A 122 18.25 14.33 -1.39
CA SER A 122 16.79 14.35 -1.40
C SER A 122 16.28 14.31 0.04
N LYS A 123 15.01 14.65 0.25
CA LYS A 123 14.46 14.84 1.61
C LYS A 123 15.28 15.83 2.44
N SER A 124 15.69 16.92 1.81
CA SER A 124 16.36 18.04 2.47
C SER A 124 15.45 18.70 3.52
N GLY A 125 14.13 18.64 3.32
CA GLY A 125 13.17 19.35 4.18
C GLY A 125 12.91 20.78 3.71
N ILE A 126 13.26 21.12 2.46
CA ILE A 126 12.87 22.38 1.84
C ILE A 126 11.34 22.47 1.76
N ASP A 127 10.83 23.69 1.74
CA ASP A 127 9.40 23.96 1.59
C ASP A 127 8.98 23.75 0.13
N GLU A 128 8.41 22.59 -0.16
CA GLU A 128 7.94 22.22 -1.50
C GLU A 128 6.85 23.19 -2.01
N GLU A 129 6.03 23.78 -1.12
CA GLU A 129 4.94 24.70 -1.51
C GLU A 129 5.45 25.95 -2.22
N LEU A 130 6.69 26.38 -1.94
CA LEU A 130 7.31 27.52 -2.61
C LEU A 130 7.59 27.23 -4.10
N LEU A 131 7.97 26.00 -4.43
CA LEU A 131 8.18 25.57 -5.82
C LEU A 131 6.86 25.28 -6.52
N GLU A 132 5.93 24.62 -5.82
CA GLU A 132 4.63 24.22 -6.37
C GLU A 132 3.83 25.41 -6.91
N LYS A 133 3.91 26.59 -6.28
CA LYS A 133 3.27 27.84 -6.75
C LYS A 133 3.71 28.27 -8.15
N SER A 134 4.89 27.84 -8.59
CA SER A 134 5.44 28.17 -9.91
C SER A 134 5.14 27.10 -10.96
N ILE A 135 4.55 25.96 -10.57
CA ILE A 135 4.20 24.87 -11.49
C ILE A 135 2.83 25.18 -12.11
N THR A 136 2.76 25.14 -13.45
CA THR A 136 1.53 25.39 -14.22
C THR A 136 1.22 24.22 -15.14
N GLY A 137 0.03 24.19 -15.76
CA GLY A 137 -0.37 23.13 -16.69
C GLY A 137 -1.01 21.90 -16.04
N LEU A 138 -1.26 21.94 -14.74
CA LEU A 138 -2.00 20.89 -14.02
C LEU A 138 -3.52 21.10 -14.18
N PRO A 139 -4.31 20.06 -14.49
CA PRO A 139 -5.76 20.15 -14.50
C PRO A 139 -6.34 20.44 -13.11
N ASP A 140 -7.47 21.14 -13.08
CA ASP A 140 -8.19 21.47 -11.84
C ASP A 140 -8.67 20.22 -11.07
N GLY A 141 -8.83 20.35 -9.76
CA GLY A 141 -9.41 19.30 -8.91
C GLY A 141 -8.51 18.08 -8.67
N ARG A 142 -7.21 18.21 -8.94
CA ARG A 142 -6.21 17.17 -8.68
C ARG A 142 -5.41 17.46 -7.41
N VAL A 143 -4.93 16.40 -6.77
CA VAL A 143 -3.91 16.49 -5.73
C VAL A 143 -2.54 16.41 -6.42
N LEU A 144 -1.60 17.25 -5.98
CA LEU A 144 -0.21 17.20 -6.37
C LEU A 144 0.63 16.70 -5.19
N ILE A 145 1.51 15.74 -5.45
CA ILE A 145 2.54 15.30 -4.51
C ILE A 145 3.89 15.49 -5.18
N THR A 146 4.74 16.30 -4.55
CA THR A 146 6.08 16.58 -5.03
C THR A 146 7.16 16.05 -4.11
N GLY A 147 8.37 16.00 -4.63
CA GLY A 147 9.58 15.78 -3.85
C GLY A 147 10.78 16.27 -4.63
N THR A 148 11.57 17.11 -3.99
CA THR A 148 12.68 17.81 -4.64
C THR A 148 14.02 17.29 -4.13
N LEU A 149 14.96 17.06 -5.06
CA LEU A 149 16.37 16.89 -4.74
C LEU A 149 17.15 18.16 -5.04
N LEU A 150 18.20 18.42 -4.28
CA LEU A 150 19.20 19.45 -4.51
C LEU A 150 20.48 18.80 -5.03
N THR A 151 21.21 19.45 -5.91
CA THR A 151 22.44 18.91 -6.49
C THR A 151 23.49 19.97 -6.78
N GLU A 152 24.76 19.58 -6.65
CA GLU A 152 25.93 20.35 -7.10
C GLU A 152 26.04 20.38 -8.64
N ALA A 153 25.30 19.52 -9.33
CA ALA A 153 25.26 19.48 -10.78
C ALA A 153 24.56 20.73 -11.35
N GLN A 154 25.19 21.42 -12.29
CA GLN A 154 24.52 22.49 -13.05
C GLN A 154 23.68 21.87 -14.18
N LEU A 155 22.39 21.64 -13.90
CA LEU A 155 21.43 21.09 -14.84
C LEU A 155 20.69 22.20 -15.59
N ASP A 156 20.31 21.91 -16.83
CA ASP A 156 19.55 22.86 -17.64
C ASP A 156 18.11 22.97 -17.14
N PRO A 157 17.63 24.19 -16.82
CA PRO A 157 16.26 24.39 -16.38
C PRO A 157 15.25 23.92 -17.43
N THR A 158 14.18 23.28 -16.96
CA THR A 158 13.07 22.87 -17.83
C THR A 158 11.89 23.85 -17.70
N PRO A 159 10.96 23.85 -18.66
CA PRO A 159 9.69 24.58 -18.51
C PRO A 159 8.95 24.18 -17.23
N LYS A 160 8.26 25.14 -16.60
CA LYS A 160 7.43 24.90 -15.40
C LYS A 160 5.97 24.60 -15.74
N ASN A 161 5.58 24.81 -17.00
CA ASN A 161 4.33 24.35 -17.56
C ASN A 161 4.43 22.86 -17.88
N VAL A 162 3.92 22.02 -16.99
CA VAL A 162 3.94 20.56 -17.17
C VAL A 162 2.88 20.12 -18.16
N VAL A 163 3.19 19.05 -18.89
CA VAL A 163 2.23 18.34 -19.73
C VAL A 163 2.14 16.93 -19.17
N LEU A 164 0.95 16.52 -18.72
CA LEU A 164 0.82 15.20 -18.11
C LEU A 164 0.87 14.11 -19.19
N PRO A 165 1.36 12.91 -18.86
CA PRO A 165 1.31 11.78 -19.79
C PRO A 165 -0.10 11.44 -20.28
N SER A 166 -1.13 11.76 -19.47
CA SER A 166 -2.55 11.64 -19.84
C SER A 166 -2.98 12.59 -20.95
N ASP A 167 -2.29 13.71 -21.11
CA ASP A 167 -2.68 14.80 -22.01
C ASP A 167 -2.05 14.64 -23.41
N SER A 168 -1.30 13.55 -23.63
CA SER A 168 -0.74 13.25 -24.95
C SER A 168 -1.86 13.13 -25.97
N LYS A 169 -1.82 13.99 -27.00
CA LYS A 169 -2.83 14.04 -28.07
C LYS A 169 -2.81 12.84 -29.02
N SER A 170 -1.80 11.97 -28.92
CA SER A 170 -1.83 10.69 -29.61
C SER A 170 -2.96 9.85 -29.02
N ALA A 171 -3.94 9.46 -29.84
CA ALA A 171 -4.86 8.40 -29.45
C ALA A 171 -4.02 7.20 -28.97
N PRO A 172 -4.35 6.55 -27.85
CA PRO A 172 -3.63 5.36 -27.47
C PRO A 172 -3.73 4.35 -28.63
N ASP A 173 -2.58 3.89 -29.10
CA ASP A 173 -2.48 3.08 -30.32
C ASP A 173 -3.07 1.67 -30.14
N GLY A 174 -3.37 1.24 -28.91
CA GLY A 174 -3.80 -0.11 -28.58
C GLY A 174 -5.21 -0.22 -27.96
N ASP A 175 -5.66 -1.47 -27.86
CA ASP A 175 -6.90 -1.83 -27.18
C ASP A 175 -6.73 -1.73 -25.66
N PHE A 176 -7.53 -0.89 -25.01
CA PHE A 176 -7.49 -0.66 -23.57
C PHE A 176 -7.54 -1.94 -22.73
N ASN A 177 -8.40 -2.90 -23.11
CA ASN A 177 -8.55 -4.13 -22.33
C ASN A 177 -7.24 -4.92 -22.34
N THR A 178 -6.69 -5.14 -23.53
CA THR A 178 -5.40 -5.81 -23.71
C THR A 178 -4.28 -5.07 -22.98
N GLU A 179 -4.16 -3.75 -23.16
CA GLU A 179 -3.15 -2.93 -22.47
C GLU A 179 -3.24 -2.99 -20.95
N LEU A 180 -4.47 -2.97 -20.40
CA LEU A 180 -4.68 -3.03 -18.95
C LEU A 180 -4.23 -4.37 -18.39
N ILE A 181 -4.66 -5.48 -19.00
CA ILE A 181 -4.28 -6.82 -18.54
C ILE A 181 -2.77 -7.03 -18.69
N GLU A 182 -2.16 -6.59 -19.80
CA GLU A 182 -0.71 -6.66 -19.99
C GLU A 182 0.05 -5.81 -18.99
N LEU A 183 -0.40 -4.59 -18.71
CA LEU A 183 0.19 -3.73 -17.69
C LEU A 183 0.18 -4.43 -16.33
N LEU A 184 -0.96 -4.97 -15.90
CA LEU A 184 -1.07 -5.66 -14.60
C LEU A 184 -0.10 -6.86 -14.52
N LYS A 185 -0.01 -7.68 -15.58
CA LYS A 185 0.92 -8.81 -15.67
C LYS A 185 2.38 -8.35 -15.62
N GLN A 186 2.75 -7.34 -16.43
CA GLN A 186 4.11 -6.81 -16.49
C GLN A 186 4.57 -6.19 -15.17
N GLN A 187 3.64 -5.65 -14.37
CA GLN A 187 3.94 -5.14 -13.04
C GLN A 187 3.95 -6.23 -11.95
N GLY A 188 3.70 -7.50 -12.31
CA GLY A 188 3.89 -8.65 -11.44
C GLY A 188 2.61 -9.23 -10.83
N ALA A 189 1.41 -8.80 -11.23
CA ALA A 189 0.18 -9.46 -10.80
C ALA A 189 0.18 -10.92 -11.25
N VAL A 190 0.02 -11.85 -10.30
CA VAL A 190 0.06 -13.31 -10.57
C VAL A 190 -1.30 -13.87 -10.96
N THR A 191 -2.37 -13.17 -10.62
CA THR A 191 -3.72 -13.50 -11.03
C THR A 191 -4.52 -12.21 -11.24
N ILE A 192 -5.38 -12.22 -12.25
CA ILE A 192 -6.21 -11.10 -12.68
C ILE A 192 -7.55 -11.67 -13.12
N GLY A 193 -8.65 -11.06 -12.68
CA GLY A 193 -9.99 -11.47 -13.05
C GLY A 193 -10.96 -10.29 -13.05
N VAL A 194 -11.96 -10.36 -13.91
CA VAL A 194 -12.89 -9.27 -14.19
C VAL A 194 -14.30 -9.68 -13.78
N SER A 195 -14.96 -8.83 -13.01
CA SER A 195 -16.36 -8.99 -12.63
C SER A 195 -17.19 -7.81 -13.13
N PRO A 196 -18.42 -8.01 -13.65
CA PRO A 196 -19.36 -6.92 -13.84
C PRO A 196 -19.67 -6.27 -12.49
N ALA A 197 -19.76 -4.94 -12.45
CA ALA A 197 -20.05 -4.20 -11.22
C ALA A 197 -21.34 -4.68 -10.54
N GLY A 198 -22.39 -4.93 -11.34
CA GLY A 198 -23.66 -5.44 -10.86
C GLY A 198 -23.63 -6.86 -10.26
N ARG A 199 -22.60 -7.69 -10.58
CA ARG A 199 -22.42 -8.98 -9.90
C ARG A 199 -21.98 -8.75 -8.46
N ILE A 200 -20.99 -7.88 -8.26
CA ILE A 200 -20.49 -7.54 -6.93
C ILE A 200 -21.61 -6.95 -6.08
N ASP A 201 -22.36 -6.00 -6.61
CA ASP A 201 -23.47 -5.37 -5.87
C ASP A 201 -24.55 -6.39 -5.48
N LYS A 202 -24.88 -7.36 -6.34
CA LYS A 202 -25.81 -8.45 -5.97
C LYS A 202 -25.31 -9.33 -4.83
N ILE A 203 -24.00 -9.56 -4.75
CA ILE A 203 -23.38 -10.29 -3.63
C ILE A 203 -23.43 -9.44 -2.36
N VAL A 204 -23.19 -8.13 -2.47
CA VAL A 204 -23.33 -7.19 -1.34
C VAL A 204 -24.72 -7.29 -0.73
N GLU A 205 -25.77 -7.21 -1.54
CA GLU A 205 -27.16 -7.25 -1.06
C GLU A 205 -27.52 -8.55 -0.31
N GLN A 206 -26.96 -9.70 -0.72
CA GLN A 206 -27.12 -10.97 -0.01
C GLN A 206 -26.47 -10.95 1.38
N LEU A 207 -25.35 -10.25 1.53
CA LEU A 207 -24.54 -10.23 2.75
C LEU A 207 -24.96 -9.14 3.75
N ARG A 208 -25.73 -8.13 3.32
CA ARG A 208 -26.17 -7.03 4.21
C ARG A 208 -26.81 -7.50 5.52
N PRO A 209 -27.74 -8.48 5.53
CA PRO A 209 -28.41 -8.90 6.76
C PRO A 209 -27.45 -9.38 7.85
N ASP A 210 -26.30 -9.94 7.48
CA ASP A 210 -25.32 -10.51 8.40
C ASP A 210 -24.20 -9.52 8.78
N PHE A 211 -23.90 -8.56 7.91
CA PHE A 211 -22.76 -7.65 8.05
C PHE A 211 -23.13 -6.22 8.47
N ASP A 212 -24.23 -5.67 7.97
CA ASP A 212 -24.61 -4.29 8.25
C ASP A 212 -25.02 -4.16 9.73
N GLY A 213 -24.63 -3.07 10.39
CA GLY A 213 -24.90 -2.85 11.81
C GLY A 213 -23.91 -3.54 12.76
N GLN A 214 -22.99 -4.39 12.26
CA GLN A 214 -21.95 -4.95 13.11
C GLN A 214 -21.08 -3.84 13.72
N LYS A 215 -20.91 -3.87 15.04
CA LYS A 215 -20.08 -2.89 15.75
C LYS A 215 -18.62 -3.04 15.37
N GLN A 216 -17.98 -1.91 15.07
CA GLN A 216 -16.56 -1.79 14.81
C GLN A 216 -15.98 -0.68 15.66
N PHE A 217 -14.73 -0.85 16.05
CA PHE A 217 -13.99 0.15 16.80
C PHE A 217 -12.81 0.65 15.98
N THR A 218 -12.44 1.91 16.23
CA THR A 218 -11.18 2.50 15.78
C THR A 218 -10.57 3.24 16.96
N PHE A 219 -9.27 3.49 16.95
CA PHE A 219 -8.66 4.33 17.97
C PHE A 219 -7.62 5.26 17.38
N LYS A 220 -7.41 6.39 18.05
CA LYS A 220 -6.30 7.31 17.84
C LYS A 220 -5.56 7.49 19.15
N ASP A 221 -4.27 7.22 19.14
CA ASP A 221 -3.41 7.55 20.28
C ASP A 221 -3.05 9.05 20.22
N LYS A 222 -3.40 9.80 21.26
CA LYS A 222 -3.04 11.22 21.40
C LYS A 222 -1.63 11.43 21.91
N ALA A 223 -1.01 10.40 22.48
CA ALA A 223 0.33 10.49 22.99
C ALA A 223 1.36 10.59 21.86
N GLY A 224 2.44 11.34 22.11
CA GLY A 224 3.59 11.37 21.22
C GLY A 224 4.32 10.02 21.13
N ALA A 225 5.21 9.90 20.15
CA ALA A 225 6.10 8.74 20.03
C ALA A 225 6.87 8.49 21.33
N PHE A 226 7.04 7.21 21.70
CA PHE A 226 7.80 6.78 22.89
C PHE A 226 7.23 7.24 24.24
N ARG A 227 5.94 7.57 24.29
CA ARG A 227 5.22 7.94 25.53
C ARG A 227 4.15 6.91 25.87
N GLN A 228 3.67 6.94 27.11
CA GLN A 228 2.52 6.11 27.50
C GLN A 228 1.29 6.46 26.62
N PRO A 229 0.49 5.47 26.19
CA PRO A 229 -0.67 5.71 25.32
C PRO A 229 -1.75 6.57 25.97
N GLU A 230 -2.39 7.40 25.15
CA GLU A 230 -3.61 8.14 25.49
C GLU A 230 -4.66 7.83 24.41
N PRO A 231 -5.25 6.62 24.42
CA PRO A 231 -6.13 6.17 23.35
C PRO A 231 -7.48 6.89 23.41
N VAL A 232 -7.94 7.35 22.25
CA VAL A 232 -9.32 7.79 22.03
C VAL A 232 -9.98 6.81 21.10
N VAL A 233 -10.95 6.07 21.63
CA VAL A 233 -11.71 5.05 20.91
C VAL A 233 -12.97 5.66 20.32
N SER A 234 -13.28 5.28 19.08
CA SER A 234 -14.52 5.62 18.39
C SER A 234 -15.24 4.34 17.97
N GLU A 235 -16.55 4.31 18.18
CA GLU A 235 -17.43 3.23 17.73
C GLU A 235 -18.13 3.63 16.43
N THR A 236 -18.23 2.69 15.50
CA THR A 236 -18.96 2.84 14.24
C THR A 236 -19.70 1.55 13.91
N GLU A 237 -20.80 1.64 13.17
CA GLU A 237 -21.47 0.47 12.62
C GLU A 237 -20.98 0.19 11.21
N ARG A 238 -20.72 -1.09 10.93
CA ARG A 238 -20.36 -1.54 9.60
C ARG A 238 -21.51 -1.28 8.63
N ARG A 239 -21.15 -0.79 7.45
CA ARG A 239 -22.04 -0.70 6.29
C ARG A 239 -21.28 -1.18 5.06
N LEU A 240 -21.78 -2.25 4.45
CA LEU A 240 -21.25 -2.77 3.20
C LEU A 240 -21.48 -1.78 2.06
N LYS A 241 -20.49 -1.71 1.17
CA LYS A 241 -20.43 -0.75 0.06
C LYS A 241 -20.70 -1.43 -1.26
N ASN A 242 -21.47 -0.76 -2.10
CA ASN A 242 -21.64 -1.10 -3.51
C ASN A 242 -20.52 -0.45 -4.34
N THR A 243 -20.33 -0.95 -5.56
CA THR A 243 -19.37 -0.38 -6.51
C THR A 243 -19.67 1.09 -6.84
N THR A 244 -20.95 1.46 -6.83
CA THR A 244 -21.45 2.81 -7.07
C THR A 244 -21.11 3.81 -5.96
N ASP A 245 -20.78 3.35 -4.74
CA ASP A 245 -20.25 4.21 -3.68
C ASP A 245 -18.85 4.75 -4.02
N TYR A 246 -18.13 4.08 -4.93
CA TYR A 246 -16.82 4.51 -5.42
C TYR A 246 -16.91 5.22 -6.77
N LEU A 247 -17.75 4.72 -7.67
CA LEU A 247 -17.88 5.25 -9.03
C LEU A 247 -19.34 5.10 -9.50
N PRO A 248 -20.12 6.20 -9.59
CA PRO A 248 -21.56 6.13 -9.87
C PRO A 248 -21.94 5.39 -11.17
N ASP A 249 -21.09 5.46 -12.19
CA ASP A 249 -21.24 4.80 -13.48
C ASP A 249 -20.38 3.53 -13.62
N ALA A 250 -20.03 2.87 -12.50
CA ALA A 250 -19.25 1.63 -12.50
C ALA A 250 -19.86 0.55 -13.41
N ARG A 251 -19.02 -0.08 -14.25
CA ARG A 251 -19.40 -1.15 -15.18
C ARG A 251 -18.63 -2.44 -14.92
N SER A 252 -17.34 -2.34 -14.63
CA SER A 252 -16.48 -3.49 -14.37
C SER A 252 -15.57 -3.25 -13.17
N VAL A 253 -15.23 -4.34 -12.50
CA VAL A 253 -14.22 -4.39 -11.45
C VAL A 253 -13.14 -5.37 -11.88
N VAL A 254 -11.91 -4.86 -12.04
CA VAL A 254 -10.72 -5.66 -12.30
C VAL A 254 -10.05 -5.95 -10.98
N VAL A 255 -10.00 -7.23 -10.60
CA VAL A 255 -9.37 -7.70 -9.37
C VAL A 255 -8.05 -8.35 -9.75
N PHE A 256 -6.99 -8.01 -9.03
CA PHE A 256 -5.67 -8.60 -9.27
C PHE A 256 -4.91 -8.76 -7.96
N ALA A 257 -3.96 -9.69 -7.94
CA ALA A 257 -3.29 -10.07 -6.71
C ALA A 257 -1.77 -10.22 -6.84
N LEU A 258 -1.11 -10.07 -5.69
CA LEU A 258 0.30 -10.41 -5.49
C LEU A 258 0.44 -11.50 -4.43
N PRO A 259 1.40 -12.43 -4.59
CA PRO A 259 1.65 -13.43 -3.60
C PRO A 259 2.49 -12.87 -2.45
N MET A 260 2.17 -13.30 -1.23
CA MET A 260 3.12 -13.32 -0.14
C MET A 260 4.17 -14.39 -0.43
N ALA A 261 5.44 -14.05 -0.17
CA ALA A 261 6.56 -14.98 -0.33
C ALA A 261 6.29 -16.26 0.48
N LYS A 262 6.32 -17.41 -0.21
CA LYS A 262 5.95 -18.72 0.37
C LYS A 262 6.75 -19.02 1.64
N ALA A 263 8.09 -18.91 1.55
CA ALA A 263 8.99 -19.15 2.67
C ALA A 263 8.69 -18.25 3.87
N THR A 264 8.31 -16.99 3.65
CA THR A 264 7.93 -16.07 4.73
C THR A 264 6.71 -16.59 5.48
N VAL A 265 5.69 -17.09 4.78
CA VAL A 265 4.46 -17.61 5.39
C VAL A 265 4.71 -18.97 6.06
N GLU A 266 5.46 -19.86 5.42
CA GLU A 266 5.78 -21.19 5.97
C GLU A 266 6.52 -21.07 7.30
N ASN A 267 7.55 -20.22 7.35
CA ASN A 267 8.46 -20.03 8.48
C ASN A 267 7.99 -18.98 9.49
N THR A 268 6.76 -18.46 9.42
CA THR A 268 6.31 -17.59 10.52
C THR A 268 5.95 -18.45 11.71
N ILE A 269 6.49 -18.20 12.91
CA ILE A 269 6.11 -18.89 14.16
C ILE A 269 6.22 -20.42 14.17
N ARG A 270 7.04 -21.06 13.31
CA ARG A 270 7.26 -22.52 13.39
C ARG A 270 8.33 -22.91 14.41
N HIS A 271 9.28 -22.03 14.66
CA HIS A 271 10.40 -22.28 15.58
C HIS A 271 10.65 -21.04 16.44
N ASP A 272 11.18 -21.22 17.65
CA ASP A 272 11.43 -20.14 18.62
C ASP A 272 12.30 -18.99 18.08
N ALA A 273 13.13 -19.26 17.06
CA ALA A 273 14.03 -18.29 16.43
C ALA A 273 13.43 -17.56 15.21
N GLU A 274 12.21 -17.90 14.78
CA GLU A 274 11.62 -17.31 13.57
C GLU A 274 10.78 -16.08 13.88
N ALA A 275 11.35 -14.93 13.53
CA ALA A 275 10.72 -13.64 13.73
C ALA A 275 9.44 -13.48 12.88
N VAL A 276 8.42 -12.85 13.45
CA VAL A 276 7.21 -12.37 12.73
C VAL A 276 7.53 -11.23 11.74
N GLY A 277 8.64 -10.53 11.94
CA GLY A 277 9.03 -9.32 11.20
C GLY A 277 9.03 -9.48 9.66
N PRO A 278 9.59 -10.55 9.07
CA PRO A 278 9.50 -10.81 7.64
C PRO A 278 8.07 -10.90 7.10
N LEU A 279 7.14 -11.52 7.85
CA LEU A 279 5.72 -11.59 7.44
C LEU A 279 5.08 -10.21 7.48
N SER A 280 5.28 -9.45 8.56
CA SER A 280 4.79 -8.08 8.66
C SER A 280 5.37 -7.19 7.56
N PHE A 281 6.66 -7.34 7.21
CA PHE A 281 7.23 -6.62 6.08
C PHE A 281 6.59 -7.02 4.76
N ALA A 282 6.38 -8.32 4.51
CA ALA A 282 5.74 -8.82 3.30
C ALA A 282 4.28 -8.34 3.17
N GLN A 283 3.52 -8.26 4.27
CA GLN A 283 2.18 -7.67 4.30
C GLN A 283 2.22 -6.21 3.81
N TYR A 284 3.10 -5.38 4.38
CA TYR A 284 3.23 -3.97 4.01
C TYR A 284 3.68 -3.79 2.55
N GLU A 285 4.73 -4.51 2.14
CA GLU A 285 5.33 -4.28 0.83
C GLU A 285 4.49 -4.83 -0.34
N SER A 286 3.72 -5.90 -0.11
CA SER A 286 2.74 -6.37 -1.09
C SER A 286 1.65 -5.33 -1.34
N ILE A 287 1.15 -4.67 -0.29
CA ILE A 287 0.16 -3.60 -0.41
C ILE A 287 0.75 -2.34 -1.06
N ASN A 288 2.00 -1.96 -0.76
CA ASN A 288 2.67 -0.88 -1.50
C ASN A 288 2.80 -1.21 -2.99
N THR A 289 3.19 -2.44 -3.30
CA THR A 289 3.37 -2.87 -4.70
C THR A 289 2.04 -2.87 -5.44
N LEU A 290 0.96 -3.42 -4.85
CA LEU A 290 -0.38 -3.29 -5.41
C LEU A 290 -0.80 -1.83 -5.59
N GLY A 291 -0.47 -0.94 -4.65
CA GLY A 291 -0.71 0.50 -4.78
C GLY A 291 0.01 1.13 -5.97
N ARG A 292 1.25 0.71 -6.27
CA ARG A 292 2.01 1.17 -7.45
C ARG A 292 1.37 0.67 -8.75
N ILE A 293 0.93 -0.59 -8.76
CA ILE A 293 0.19 -1.18 -9.89
C ILE A 293 -1.11 -0.40 -10.12
N LEU A 294 -1.90 -0.16 -9.06
CA LEU A 294 -3.12 0.64 -9.11
C LEU A 294 -2.86 2.02 -9.70
N ARG A 295 -1.83 2.74 -9.21
CA ARG A 295 -1.49 4.07 -9.75
C ARG A 295 -1.22 4.02 -11.26
N ARG A 296 -0.48 3.03 -11.74
CA ARG A 296 -0.20 2.86 -13.18
C ARG A 296 -1.47 2.53 -13.97
N ALA A 297 -2.30 1.63 -13.46
CA ALA A 297 -3.57 1.26 -14.08
C ALA A 297 -4.53 2.46 -14.17
N ILE A 298 -4.56 3.29 -13.13
CA ILE A 298 -5.31 4.56 -13.12
C ILE A 298 -4.77 5.51 -14.19
N ALA A 299 -3.45 5.69 -14.30
CA ALA A 299 -2.85 6.51 -15.37
C ALA A 299 -3.25 6.01 -16.76
N LEU A 300 -3.24 4.69 -16.96
CA LEU A 300 -3.68 4.07 -18.20
C LEU A 300 -5.16 4.36 -18.47
N CYS A 301 -6.02 4.26 -17.45
CA CYS A 301 -7.43 4.63 -17.58
C CYS A 301 -7.59 6.09 -18.01
N GLU A 302 -6.85 7.03 -17.39
CA GLU A 302 -6.88 8.45 -17.75
C GLU A 302 -6.48 8.68 -19.22
N ARG A 303 -5.41 8.03 -19.71
CA ARG A 303 -4.98 8.10 -21.13
C ARG A 303 -6.04 7.62 -22.11
N HIS A 304 -6.88 6.68 -21.70
CA HIS A 304 -7.97 6.13 -22.51
C HIS A 304 -9.32 6.82 -22.24
N GLY A 305 -9.36 7.90 -21.44
CA GLY A 305 -10.61 8.57 -21.08
C GLY A 305 -11.56 7.74 -20.20
N VAL A 306 -11.05 6.67 -19.56
CA VAL A 306 -11.81 5.79 -18.67
C VAL A 306 -11.74 6.33 -17.24
N LYS A 307 -12.90 6.47 -16.58
CA LYS A 307 -12.93 6.83 -15.16
C LYS A 307 -12.61 5.60 -14.32
N ALA A 308 -11.76 5.79 -13.32
CA ALA A 308 -11.35 4.72 -12.43
C ALA A 308 -11.45 5.15 -10.96
N ASN A 309 -11.75 4.18 -10.10
CA ASN A 309 -11.56 4.24 -8.66
C ASN A 309 -10.93 2.92 -8.18
N TRP A 310 -10.60 2.80 -6.91
CA TRP A 310 -9.89 1.64 -6.38
C TRP A 310 -10.31 1.32 -4.93
N SER A 311 -10.06 0.07 -4.52
CA SER A 311 -10.17 -0.34 -3.12
C SER A 311 -9.29 -1.54 -2.80
N PHE A 312 -8.78 -1.60 -1.56
CA PHE A 312 -8.18 -2.80 -0.98
C PHE A 312 -9.20 -3.66 -0.23
N ASP A 313 -10.39 -3.12 0.09
CA ASP A 313 -11.54 -3.86 0.60
C ASP A 313 -12.81 -3.25 0.00
N LEU A 314 -13.14 -3.66 -1.23
CA LEU A 314 -14.17 -3.06 -2.06
C LEU A 314 -15.51 -2.97 -1.32
N ILE A 315 -15.97 -4.09 -0.78
CA ILE A 315 -17.29 -4.21 -0.16
C ILE A 315 -17.28 -3.72 1.30
N GLY A 316 -16.12 -3.51 1.92
CA GLY A 316 -16.05 -3.07 3.32
C GLY A 316 -16.34 -4.19 4.33
N SER A 317 -16.13 -5.44 3.92
CA SER A 317 -16.46 -6.63 4.73
C SER A 317 -15.34 -7.03 5.70
N ALA A 318 -14.16 -6.44 5.53
CA ALA A 318 -12.93 -6.82 6.19
C ALA A 318 -12.53 -5.78 7.25
N SER A 319 -11.29 -5.90 7.73
CA SER A 319 -10.65 -4.94 8.62
C SER A 319 -9.16 -4.85 8.28
N THR A 320 -8.31 -4.60 9.27
CA THR A 320 -6.87 -4.44 9.12
C THR A 320 -6.11 -5.26 10.15
N VAL A 321 -4.82 -5.47 9.90
CA VAL A 321 -3.85 -6.05 10.83
C VAL A 321 -2.84 -4.97 11.24
N ALA A 322 -2.43 -4.99 12.50
CA ALA A 322 -1.44 -4.05 13.04
C ALA A 322 -0.05 -4.36 12.48
N ASN A 323 0.67 -3.32 12.11
CA ASN A 323 1.95 -3.45 11.42
C ASN A 323 2.84 -2.23 11.69
N PRO A 324 4.19 -2.36 11.71
CA PRO A 324 5.08 -1.24 12.04
C PRO A 324 5.04 -0.10 11.03
N ARG A 325 4.41 -0.31 9.87
CA ARG A 325 4.26 0.67 8.80
C ARG A 325 2.81 1.16 8.66
N GLY A 326 2.05 1.09 9.75
CA GLY A 326 0.63 1.44 9.81
C GLY A 326 -0.26 0.25 9.47
N GLN A 327 -1.54 0.32 9.85
CA GLN A 327 -2.51 -0.76 9.63
C GLN A 327 -2.53 -1.21 8.16
N GLN A 328 -2.45 -2.53 7.93
CA GLN A 328 -2.51 -3.13 6.59
C GLN A 328 -3.84 -3.84 6.38
N PRO A 329 -4.41 -3.86 5.17
CA PRO A 329 -5.54 -4.74 4.83
C PRO A 329 -5.27 -6.17 5.30
N ASP A 330 -6.23 -6.73 6.02
CA ASP A 330 -6.15 -8.11 6.46
C ASP A 330 -6.42 -9.09 5.30
N LEU A 331 -6.44 -10.38 5.61
CA LEU A 331 -6.65 -11.42 4.60
C LEU A 331 -8.10 -11.58 4.11
N PHE A 332 -9.08 -10.97 4.78
CA PHE A 332 -10.47 -10.96 4.32
C PHE A 332 -10.73 -9.89 3.26
N SER A 333 -9.80 -8.93 3.16
CA SER A 333 -9.88 -7.78 2.27
C SER A 333 -10.02 -8.24 0.81
N ASN A 334 -11.05 -7.73 0.12
CA ASN A 334 -11.41 -8.06 -1.27
C ASN A 334 -11.82 -9.53 -1.54
N ARG A 335 -12.11 -10.35 -0.52
CA ARG A 335 -12.48 -11.77 -0.69
C ARG A 335 -13.66 -12.01 -1.66
N PHE A 336 -14.70 -11.18 -1.57
CA PHE A 336 -15.90 -11.33 -2.40
C PHE A 336 -15.68 -10.79 -3.82
N ALA A 337 -14.83 -9.77 -3.97
CA ALA A 337 -14.42 -9.30 -5.29
C ALA A 337 -13.57 -10.37 -6.00
N ALA A 338 -12.63 -11.00 -5.28
CA ALA A 338 -11.84 -12.12 -5.80
C ALA A 338 -12.73 -13.31 -6.20
N TRP A 339 -13.73 -13.64 -5.39
CA TRP A 339 -14.72 -14.67 -5.71
C TRP A 339 -15.53 -14.32 -6.96
N ALA A 340 -16.07 -13.10 -7.02
CA ALA A 340 -16.92 -12.64 -8.12
C ALA A 340 -16.17 -12.51 -9.45
N SER A 341 -14.85 -12.42 -9.41
CA SER A 341 -13.94 -12.38 -10.56
C SER A 341 -13.33 -13.75 -10.91
N GLY A 342 -13.76 -14.83 -10.27
CA GLY A 342 -13.25 -16.18 -10.56
C GLY A 342 -11.82 -16.44 -10.08
N LEU A 343 -11.32 -15.70 -9.09
CA LEU A 343 -9.95 -15.82 -8.60
C LEU A 343 -9.81 -16.67 -7.34
N ALA A 344 -10.90 -16.89 -6.60
CA ALA A 344 -10.88 -17.62 -5.35
C ALA A 344 -12.25 -18.21 -5.04
N ARG A 345 -12.27 -19.24 -4.19
CA ARG A 345 -13.45 -19.65 -3.43
C ARG A 345 -13.32 -19.16 -1.99
N ILE A 346 -14.41 -19.14 -1.23
CA ILE A 346 -14.35 -18.75 0.20
C ILE A 346 -14.18 -20.02 1.05
N GLY A 347 -13.10 -20.09 1.82
CA GLY A 347 -12.89 -21.19 2.77
C GLY A 347 -13.79 -21.07 4.01
N LYS A 348 -13.89 -22.14 4.80
CA LYS A 348 -14.73 -22.20 6.03
C LYS A 348 -14.50 -21.01 6.98
N GLY A 349 -13.26 -20.55 7.11
CA GLY A 349 -12.90 -19.39 7.94
C GLY A 349 -13.23 -18.02 7.33
N GLY A 350 -13.84 -17.97 6.14
CA GLY A 350 -14.29 -16.74 5.48
C GLY A 350 -13.22 -15.97 4.71
N PHE A 351 -12.01 -16.51 4.51
CA PHE A 351 -10.95 -15.89 3.69
C PHE A 351 -10.91 -16.49 2.27
N PRO A 352 -10.40 -15.73 1.27
CA PRO A 352 -10.33 -16.21 -0.11
C PRO A 352 -9.22 -17.25 -0.25
N VAL A 353 -9.55 -18.35 -0.94
CA VAL A 353 -8.63 -19.44 -1.28
C VAL A 353 -8.53 -19.53 -2.79
N ASN A 354 -7.35 -19.19 -3.32
CA ASN A 354 -7.03 -19.37 -4.73
C ASN A 354 -6.55 -20.82 -4.99
N PRO A 355 -6.91 -21.44 -6.13
CA PRO A 355 -6.52 -22.83 -6.44
C PRO A 355 -5.00 -23.09 -6.45
N GLU A 356 -4.19 -22.12 -6.86
CA GLU A 356 -2.74 -22.25 -7.02
C GLU A 356 -1.96 -21.70 -5.81
N TYR A 357 -2.37 -20.52 -5.32
CA TYR A 357 -1.66 -19.79 -4.28
C TYR A 357 -2.25 -19.98 -2.88
N GLY A 358 -3.38 -20.67 -2.78
CA GLY A 358 -4.13 -20.82 -1.54
C GLY A 358 -4.55 -19.47 -0.98
N THR A 359 -4.33 -19.23 0.31
CA THR A 359 -4.67 -17.95 0.96
C THR A 359 -3.57 -16.90 0.89
N ARG A 360 -2.43 -17.20 0.25
CA ARG A 360 -1.23 -16.35 0.30
C ARG A 360 -1.28 -15.16 -0.66
N LEU A 361 -2.45 -14.71 -1.06
CA LEU A 361 -2.61 -13.57 -1.96
C LEU A 361 -3.02 -12.30 -1.19
N ARG A 362 -2.62 -11.15 -1.72
CA ARG A 362 -3.21 -9.84 -1.39
C ARG A 362 -3.84 -9.28 -2.65
N TYR A 363 -5.06 -8.76 -2.52
CA TYR A 363 -5.87 -8.36 -3.66
C TYR A 363 -6.07 -6.84 -3.69
N ALA A 364 -6.10 -6.29 -4.90
CA ALA A 364 -6.58 -4.94 -5.17
C ALA A 364 -7.74 -5.00 -6.16
N SER A 365 -8.66 -4.05 -6.04
CA SER A 365 -9.78 -3.87 -6.97
C SER A 365 -9.66 -2.50 -7.64
N LEU A 366 -9.70 -2.51 -8.98
CA LEU A 366 -9.84 -1.32 -9.82
C LEU A 366 -11.28 -1.30 -10.35
N ILE A 367 -12.04 -0.27 -10.00
CA ILE A 367 -13.43 -0.06 -10.41
C ILE A 367 -13.42 0.92 -11.57
N ILE A 368 -14.03 0.56 -12.71
CA ILE A 368 -14.02 1.40 -13.92
C ILE A 368 -15.42 1.55 -14.51
N ASN A 369 -15.64 2.66 -15.23
CA ASN A 369 -16.90 2.94 -15.92
C ASN A 369 -16.96 2.37 -17.35
N ARG A 370 -16.06 1.44 -17.68
CA ARG A 370 -15.98 0.76 -18.97
C ARG A 370 -16.27 -0.72 -18.80
N GLU A 371 -17.10 -1.26 -19.69
CA GLU A 371 -17.39 -2.69 -19.74
C GLU A 371 -16.16 -3.45 -20.27
N LEU A 372 -15.84 -4.55 -19.61
CA LEU A 372 -14.80 -5.50 -19.99
C LEU A 372 -15.39 -6.92 -20.04
N PRO A 373 -14.80 -7.83 -20.83
CA PRO A 373 -15.15 -9.25 -20.81
C PRO A 373 -15.04 -9.79 -19.39
N ALA A 374 -16.14 -10.35 -18.89
CA ALA A 374 -16.24 -10.83 -17.52
C ALA A 374 -15.84 -12.30 -17.40
N ASP A 375 -15.11 -12.62 -16.34
CA ASP A 375 -14.86 -13.98 -15.89
C ASP A 375 -16.08 -14.51 -15.13
N LYS A 376 -16.19 -15.83 -14.99
CA LYS A 376 -17.22 -16.47 -14.16
C LYS A 376 -16.66 -16.80 -12.78
N PRO A 377 -17.50 -16.84 -11.73
CA PRO A 377 -17.11 -17.49 -10.48
C PRO A 377 -16.58 -18.92 -10.74
N LEU A 378 -15.65 -19.39 -9.92
CA LEU A 378 -15.01 -20.71 -10.09
C LEU A 378 -16.02 -21.84 -9.80
N ASP A 379 -16.54 -22.47 -10.84
CA ASP A 379 -17.50 -23.59 -10.76
C ASP A 379 -16.82 -24.97 -10.69
N ASN A 380 -15.60 -25.08 -11.23
CA ASN A 380 -14.85 -26.33 -11.39
C ASN A 380 -13.86 -26.62 -10.24
N TRP A 381 -13.84 -25.82 -9.19
CA TRP A 381 -12.94 -25.97 -8.04
C TRP A 381 -13.61 -25.48 -6.76
N ARG A 382 -13.39 -26.18 -5.64
CA ARG A 382 -13.93 -25.84 -4.30
C ARG A 382 -12.90 -26.10 -3.20
N THR A 383 -13.14 -25.56 -2.00
CA THR A 383 -12.23 -25.71 -0.85
C THR A 383 -12.40 -27.04 -0.11
N GLU A 384 -12.14 -28.17 -0.77
CA GLU A 384 -12.38 -29.53 -0.23
C GLU A 384 -11.64 -29.83 1.08
N LEU A 385 -10.47 -29.22 1.33
CA LEU A 385 -9.75 -29.39 2.60
C LEU A 385 -10.52 -28.77 3.78
N CYS A 386 -11.53 -27.95 3.53
CA CYS A 386 -12.40 -27.40 4.58
C CYS A 386 -13.46 -28.40 5.08
N ASP A 387 -13.84 -29.41 4.30
CA ASP A 387 -14.99 -30.29 4.59
C ASP A 387 -14.92 -30.87 6.02
N ASN A 388 -13.73 -31.34 6.45
CA ASN A 388 -13.49 -31.92 7.77
C ASN A 388 -12.44 -31.18 8.61
N CYS A 389 -12.17 -29.91 8.30
CA CYS A 389 -11.14 -29.12 8.98
C CYS A 389 -11.74 -28.00 9.82
N GLU A 390 -11.32 -27.89 11.09
CA GLU A 390 -11.72 -26.84 12.03
C GLU A 390 -10.53 -25.98 12.51
N ARG A 391 -9.32 -26.21 11.97
CA ARG A 391 -8.06 -25.60 12.46
C ARG A 391 -8.10 -24.07 12.57
N CYS A 392 -8.70 -23.39 11.59
CA CYS A 392 -8.79 -21.93 11.61
C CYS A 392 -9.72 -21.42 12.74
N ILE A 393 -10.73 -22.20 13.11
CA ILE A 393 -11.70 -21.88 14.17
C ILE A 393 -11.09 -22.21 15.54
N GLU A 394 -10.48 -23.40 15.66
CA GLU A 394 -9.83 -23.87 16.90
C GLU A 394 -8.62 -23.00 17.31
N SER A 395 -7.89 -22.44 16.34
CA SER A 395 -6.76 -21.53 16.61
C SER A 395 -7.18 -20.10 16.99
N CYS A 396 -8.47 -19.76 16.96
CA CYS A 396 -8.94 -18.42 17.28
C CYS A 396 -8.97 -18.17 18.80
N SER A 397 -7.91 -17.54 19.31
CA SER A 397 -7.74 -17.17 20.73
C SER A 397 -8.81 -16.24 21.30
N VAL A 398 -9.58 -15.56 20.44
CA VAL A 398 -10.61 -14.58 20.80
C VAL A 398 -12.05 -15.05 20.51
N SER A 399 -12.21 -16.29 20.03
CA SER A 399 -13.50 -16.89 19.69
C SER A 399 -14.35 -15.99 18.77
N ALA A 400 -13.74 -15.42 17.74
CA ALA A 400 -14.40 -14.45 16.85
C ALA A 400 -15.34 -15.07 15.80
N PHE A 401 -15.35 -16.39 15.64
CA PHE A 401 -16.21 -17.07 14.67
C PHE A 401 -17.64 -17.24 15.20
N LEU A 402 -18.61 -16.85 14.39
CA LEU A 402 -20.04 -16.91 14.66
C LEU A 402 -20.72 -18.05 13.86
N GLY A 403 -22.01 -17.89 13.56
CA GLY A 403 -22.79 -18.79 12.72
C GLY A 403 -22.25 -18.91 11.29
N GLU A 404 -22.64 -19.99 10.62
CA GLU A 404 -22.40 -20.16 9.19
C GLU A 404 -23.42 -19.34 8.39
N ILE A 405 -22.94 -18.67 7.35
CA ILE A 405 -23.74 -17.95 6.37
C ILE A 405 -23.31 -18.37 4.96
N ASN A 406 -24.14 -18.11 3.96
CA ASN A 406 -23.90 -18.49 2.58
C ASN A 406 -24.28 -17.36 1.63
N PHE A 407 -23.72 -17.40 0.43
CA PHE A 407 -24.10 -16.53 -0.69
C PHE A 407 -23.90 -17.29 -2.00
N GLU A 408 -24.61 -16.86 -3.04
CA GLU A 408 -24.55 -17.51 -4.35
C GLU A 408 -24.62 -16.53 -5.51
N HIS A 409 -24.06 -16.95 -6.64
CA HIS A 409 -24.24 -16.28 -7.93
C HIS A 409 -23.94 -17.23 -9.08
N ASP A 410 -24.69 -17.12 -10.18
CA ASP A 410 -24.48 -17.92 -11.40
C ASP A 410 -24.36 -19.44 -11.14
N GLY A 411 -25.09 -19.98 -10.16
CA GLY A 411 -25.08 -21.40 -9.79
C GLY A 411 -23.87 -21.86 -8.97
N VAL A 412 -23.00 -20.94 -8.55
CA VAL A 412 -21.88 -21.21 -7.63
C VAL A 412 -22.22 -20.61 -6.27
N SER A 413 -22.04 -21.40 -5.21
CA SER A 413 -22.28 -20.98 -3.81
C SER A 413 -21.11 -21.37 -2.92
N ASP A 414 -20.88 -20.57 -1.87
CA ASP A 414 -19.95 -20.88 -0.79
C ASP A 414 -20.60 -20.55 0.56
N SER A 415 -20.27 -21.36 1.57
CA SER A 415 -20.63 -21.13 2.98
C SER A 415 -19.38 -20.87 3.80
N PHE A 416 -19.50 -20.01 4.81
CA PHE A 416 -18.40 -19.68 5.71
C PHE A 416 -18.90 -19.21 7.08
N ARG A 417 -18.01 -19.24 8.08
CA ARG A 417 -18.27 -18.70 9.41
C ARG A 417 -18.16 -17.18 9.41
N LEU A 418 -19.22 -16.50 9.82
CA LEU A 418 -19.21 -15.05 10.02
C LEU A 418 -18.21 -14.69 11.13
N ILE A 419 -17.55 -13.53 11.00
CA ILE A 419 -16.58 -13.03 11.99
C ILE A 419 -17.20 -11.89 12.77
N GLU A 420 -17.13 -11.94 14.10
CA GLU A 420 -17.39 -10.80 14.98
C GLU A 420 -16.23 -9.80 14.86
N PRO A 421 -16.43 -8.61 14.25
CA PRO A 421 -15.31 -7.72 13.93
C PRO A 421 -14.57 -7.21 15.16
N ALA A 422 -15.29 -6.86 16.23
CA ALA A 422 -14.70 -6.36 17.46
C ALA A 422 -13.74 -7.36 18.11
N ARG A 423 -14.12 -8.65 18.17
CA ARG A 423 -13.27 -9.72 18.71
C ARG A 423 -12.06 -9.97 17.85
N CYS A 424 -12.24 -10.08 16.54
CA CYS A 424 -11.13 -10.32 15.62
C CYS A 424 -10.12 -9.17 15.66
N ASP A 425 -10.61 -7.92 15.65
CA ASP A 425 -9.78 -6.72 15.74
C ASP A 425 -9.02 -6.61 17.07
N TRP A 426 -9.59 -7.10 18.18
CA TRP A 426 -8.92 -7.18 19.49
C TRP A 426 -7.55 -7.86 19.38
N ALA A 427 -7.50 -9.01 18.69
CA ALA A 427 -6.26 -9.73 18.46
C ALA A 427 -5.38 -9.06 17.41
N LYS A 428 -5.84 -8.98 16.16
CA LYS A 428 -4.96 -8.67 15.02
C LYS A 428 -4.75 -7.18 14.77
N ARG A 429 -5.72 -6.32 15.12
CA ARG A 429 -5.70 -4.88 14.78
C ARG A 429 -5.27 -4.01 15.96
N PHE A 430 -5.67 -4.39 17.16
CA PHE A 430 -5.36 -3.67 18.39
C PHE A 430 -4.17 -4.26 19.13
N SER A 431 -3.63 -5.40 18.70
CA SER A 431 -2.41 -5.99 19.26
C SER A 431 -2.54 -6.36 20.75
N LEU A 432 -3.74 -6.73 21.20
CA LEU A 432 -4.01 -7.04 22.61
C LEU A 432 -3.81 -8.51 22.97
N ILE A 433 -3.62 -9.39 21.97
CA ILE A 433 -3.29 -10.79 22.17
C ILE A 433 -1.83 -11.02 21.75
N ALA A 434 -0.98 -11.38 22.71
CA ALA A 434 0.47 -11.47 22.50
C ALA A 434 0.85 -12.55 21.48
N GLU A 435 0.17 -13.70 21.54
CA GLU A 435 0.39 -14.86 20.67
C GLU A 435 0.06 -14.56 19.19
N GLU A 436 -0.72 -13.51 18.93
CA GLU A 436 -1.09 -13.03 17.59
C GLU A 436 0.03 -12.21 16.90
N GLY A 437 1.25 -12.28 17.44
CA GLY A 437 2.47 -11.82 16.78
C GLY A 437 3.39 -10.98 17.65
N THR A 438 2.87 -10.19 18.57
CA THR A 438 3.67 -9.21 19.31
C THR A 438 4.63 -9.84 20.32
N ALA A 439 4.31 -11.01 20.87
CA ALA A 439 5.22 -11.80 21.71
C ALA A 439 6.56 -12.07 21.00
N TYR A 440 6.53 -12.33 19.68
CA TYR A 440 7.71 -12.61 18.85
C TYR A 440 8.55 -11.36 18.52
N THR A 441 8.17 -10.21 19.07
CA THR A 441 8.95 -8.96 19.03
C THR A 441 9.36 -8.46 20.41
N GLY A 442 9.20 -9.29 21.45
CA GLY A 442 9.53 -8.95 22.83
C GLY A 442 8.44 -8.19 23.58
N TRP A 443 7.22 -8.15 23.04
CA TRP A 443 6.09 -7.50 23.70
C TRP A 443 5.41 -8.46 24.68
N SER A 444 5.33 -8.09 25.97
CA SER A 444 4.75 -8.93 27.03
C SER A 444 3.28 -8.65 27.37
N LEU A 445 2.61 -7.71 26.70
CA LEU A 445 1.22 -7.37 27.00
C LEU A 445 0.30 -8.44 26.40
N ASN A 446 -0.57 -9.01 27.22
CA ASN A 446 -1.65 -9.87 26.79
C ASN A 446 -2.90 -9.54 27.59
N VAL A 447 -3.89 -8.94 26.93
CA VAL A 447 -5.19 -8.59 27.52
C VAL A 447 -6.25 -9.43 26.82
N PRO A 448 -6.80 -10.47 27.47
CA PRO A 448 -7.86 -11.29 26.88
C PRO A 448 -9.09 -10.44 26.50
N ALA A 449 -9.75 -10.82 25.40
CA ALA A 449 -10.99 -10.15 25.00
C ALA A 449 -12.09 -10.38 26.06
N PRO A 450 -12.78 -9.33 26.54
CA PRO A 450 -13.90 -9.50 27.45
C PRO A 450 -15.08 -10.21 26.76
N GLU A 451 -16.07 -10.65 27.55
CA GLU A 451 -17.31 -11.25 27.01
C GLU A 451 -18.05 -10.26 26.09
N LYS A 452 -18.08 -8.98 26.48
CA LYS A 452 -18.65 -7.88 25.68
C LYS A 452 -17.60 -6.79 25.49
N ILE A 453 -17.27 -6.50 24.24
CA ILE A 453 -16.33 -5.42 23.90
C ILE A 453 -17.09 -4.09 23.85
N THR A 454 -16.55 -3.08 24.52
CA THR A 454 -17.07 -1.70 24.57
C THR A 454 -15.95 -0.71 24.27
N GLY A 455 -16.31 0.53 23.93
CA GLY A 455 -15.30 1.58 23.74
C GLY A 455 -14.44 1.82 24.99
N GLU A 456 -15.04 1.72 26.17
CA GLU A 456 -14.39 1.90 27.47
C GLU A 456 -13.35 0.80 27.75
N ASN A 457 -13.74 -0.47 27.68
CA ASN A 457 -12.80 -1.55 27.96
C ASN A 457 -11.70 -1.69 26.89
N LEU A 458 -11.98 -1.29 25.65
CA LEU A 458 -10.97 -1.17 24.63
C LEU A 458 -9.99 -0.04 24.93
N ALA A 459 -10.46 1.13 25.38
CA ALA A 459 -9.59 2.23 25.78
C ALA A 459 -8.69 1.83 26.97
N ASP A 460 -9.26 1.16 27.97
CA ASP A 460 -8.52 0.64 29.13
C ASP A 460 -7.45 -0.38 28.72
N ALA A 461 -7.77 -1.29 27.79
CA ALA A 461 -6.82 -2.26 27.27
C ALA A 461 -5.68 -1.58 26.47
N LEU A 462 -6.03 -0.65 25.56
CA LEU A 462 -5.06 0.10 24.76
C LEU A 462 -4.15 1.00 25.61
N SER A 463 -4.63 1.50 26.75
CA SER A 463 -3.83 2.33 27.67
C SER A 463 -2.64 1.57 28.29
N GLN A 464 -2.71 0.24 28.29
CA GLN A 464 -1.67 -0.66 28.79
C GLN A 464 -0.59 -0.96 27.74
N HIS A 465 -0.75 -0.47 26.50
CA HIS A 465 0.29 -0.62 25.48
C HIS A 465 1.62 -0.03 25.99
N PRO A 466 2.74 -0.75 25.82
CA PRO A 466 4.02 -0.26 26.28
C PRO A 466 4.46 0.92 25.41
N ALA A 467 5.09 1.91 26.04
CA ALA A 467 5.34 3.21 25.44
C ALA A 467 6.19 3.18 24.16
N ILE A 468 7.09 2.20 24.04
CA ILE A 468 8.06 2.11 22.94
C ILE A 468 7.55 1.18 21.84
N GLU A 469 7.12 -0.02 22.21
CA GLU A 469 6.80 -1.14 21.32
C GLU A 469 5.49 -0.90 20.56
N LYS A 470 4.56 -0.09 21.11
CA LYS A 470 3.31 0.30 20.44
C LYS A 470 3.49 0.94 19.06
N LEU A 471 4.70 1.44 18.75
CA LEU A 471 5.04 2.01 17.44
C LEU A 471 5.47 0.97 16.41
N ARG A 472 5.68 -0.28 16.82
CA ARG A 472 6.16 -1.37 15.97
C ARG A 472 5.38 -2.68 16.17
N PRO A 473 4.03 -2.64 16.17
CA PRO A 473 3.25 -3.86 16.28
C PRO A 473 3.52 -4.76 15.07
N CYS A 474 3.81 -6.04 15.30
CA CYS A 474 3.93 -7.04 14.23
C CYS A 474 2.89 -8.12 14.47
N ASN A 475 1.72 -7.99 13.85
CA ASN A 475 0.65 -8.97 13.97
C ASN A 475 0.52 -9.82 12.70
N PHE A 476 -0.05 -11.01 12.89
CA PHE A 476 -0.51 -11.88 11.83
C PHE A 476 -1.94 -12.36 12.11
N ASP A 477 -2.51 -13.14 11.21
CA ASP A 477 -3.79 -13.81 11.42
C ASP A 477 -3.53 -15.30 11.73
N ALA A 478 -3.63 -15.71 13.00
CA ALA A 478 -3.29 -17.05 13.46
C ALA A 478 -4.14 -18.12 12.77
N CYS A 479 -5.42 -17.81 12.55
CA CYS A 479 -6.37 -18.68 11.85
C CYS A 479 -5.92 -19.02 10.42
N ILE A 480 -5.18 -18.13 9.76
CA ILE A 480 -4.63 -18.35 8.43
C ILE A 480 -3.35 -19.18 8.53
N LEU A 481 -2.45 -18.91 9.48
CA LEU A 481 -1.27 -19.76 9.65
C LEU A 481 -1.61 -21.22 10.01
N ALA A 482 -2.76 -21.45 10.65
CA ALA A 482 -3.30 -22.78 10.93
C ALA A 482 -3.99 -23.46 9.72
N CYS A 483 -4.23 -22.72 8.62
CA CYS A 483 -4.97 -23.22 7.46
C CYS A 483 -4.09 -24.08 6.53
N PRO A 484 -4.55 -25.27 6.12
CA PRO A 484 -3.80 -26.14 5.20
C PRO A 484 -3.65 -25.56 3.79
N TYR A 485 -4.49 -24.59 3.39
CA TYR A 485 -4.32 -23.85 2.14
C TYR A 485 -3.23 -22.76 2.22
N THR A 486 -2.72 -22.47 3.40
CA THR A 486 -1.72 -21.42 3.60
C THR A 486 -0.31 -21.98 3.55
N ARG A 487 -0.09 -23.05 4.30
CA ARG A 487 1.22 -23.71 4.47
C ARG A 487 1.01 -25.17 4.86
N SER A 488 2.06 -25.97 4.72
CA SER A 488 2.07 -27.33 5.29
C SER A 488 1.69 -27.26 6.78
N GLN A 489 0.98 -28.28 7.23
CA GLN A 489 0.56 -28.42 8.63
C GLN A 489 1.25 -29.60 9.32
N GLU A 490 2.19 -30.23 8.63
CA GLU A 490 3.15 -31.19 9.18
C GLU A 490 4.35 -30.40 9.71
N GLU A 491 4.78 -30.76 10.93
CA GLU A 491 5.97 -30.18 11.59
C GLU A 491 7.26 -30.59 10.90
#